data_AF-A0A965ENV2-F1
#
_entry.id   AF-A0A965ENV2-F1
#
_cell.length_a   1.000
_cell.length_b   1.000
_cell.length_c   1.000
_cell.angle_alpha   90.00
_cell.angle_beta   90.00
_cell.angle_gamma   90.00
#
_symmetry.space_group_name_H-M   'P 1'
#
loop_
_entity.id
_entity.type
_entity.pdbx_description
1 polymer ?
#
loop_
_entity_poly.entity_id
_entity_poly.type
_entity_poly.pdbx_seq_one_letter_code
_entity_poly.pdbx_strand_id
1 'polypeptide(L)'
;MVGQILSRVVGLILFVATVIGWQAARAGGDTARPHIVILYADDLGYGDLQCYNPDRGKIPTPQIDRLAQEGMRLLVCRQAL
;
A
#
# COMPACT_ATOMS: atom_id res chain seq x y z
N MET A 1 5.92 -44.14 -36.67
CA MET A 1 5.19 -44.09 -35.38
C MET A 1 6.01 -43.50 -34.24
N VAL A 2 7.23 -43.98 -33.95
CA VAL A 2 8.04 -43.50 -32.80
C VAL A 2 8.39 -42.01 -32.83
N GLY A 3 8.75 -41.44 -33.99
CA GLY A 3 9.11 -40.02 -34.10
C GLY A 3 7.95 -39.04 -33.82
N GLN A 4 6.72 -39.43 -34.16
CA GLN A 4 5.52 -38.63 -33.85
C GLN A 4 5.18 -38.67 -32.36
N ILE A 5 5.41 -39.80 -31.70
CA ILE A 5 5.22 -39.94 -30.25
C ILE A 5 6.27 -39.09 -29.51
N LEU A 6 7.54 -39.14 -29.95
CA LEU A 6 8.63 -38.36 -29.36
C LEU A 6 8.38 -36.85 -29.46
N SER A 7 7.97 -36.35 -30.64
CA SER A 7 7.65 -34.93 -30.84
C SER A 7 6.49 -34.46 -29.94
N ARG A 8 5.46 -35.29 -29.76
CA ARG A 8 4.31 -34.97 -28.89
C ARG A 8 4.68 -34.95 -27.41
N VAL A 9 5.55 -35.86 -26.97
CA VAL A 9 6.03 -35.91 -25.57
C VAL A 9 6.91 -34.71 -25.25
N VAL A 10 7.82 -34.32 -26.15
CA VAL A 10 8.66 -33.12 -25.97
C VAL A 10 7.80 -31.86 -25.92
N GLY A 11 6.82 -31.75 -26.82
CA GLY A 11 5.87 -30.62 -26.80
C GLY A 11 5.07 -30.54 -25.49
N LEU A 12 4.63 -31.68 -24.96
CA LEU A 12 3.91 -31.74 -23.68
C LEU A 12 4.81 -31.32 -22.51
N ILE A 13 6.07 -31.76 -22.48
CA ILE A 13 7.03 -31.40 -21.42
C ILE A 13 7.31 -29.89 -21.44
N LEU A 14 7.54 -29.30 -22.62
CA LEU A 14 7.75 -27.86 -22.77
C LEU A 14 6.52 -27.06 -22.34
N PHE A 15 5.32 -27.54 -22.70
CA PHE A 15 4.07 -26.93 -22.28
C PHE A 15 3.88 -26.99 -20.76
N VAL A 16 4.15 -28.14 -20.13
CA VAL A 16 4.05 -28.29 -18.68
C VAL A 16 5.08 -27.41 -17.95
N ALA A 17 6.32 -27.38 -18.44
CA ALA A 17 7.39 -26.56 -17.86
C ALA A 17 7.06 -25.06 -17.91
N THR A 18 6.49 -24.58 -19.01
CA THR A 18 6.07 -23.17 -19.17
C THR A 18 4.89 -22.83 -18.25
N VAL A 19 3.92 -23.72 -18.10
CA VAL A 19 2.79 -23.52 -17.16
C VAL A 19 3.27 -23.47 -15.70
N ILE A 20 4.18 -24.37 -15.31
CA ILE A 20 4.74 -24.40 -13.94
C ILE A 20 5.54 -23.13 -13.66
N GLY A 21 6.39 -22.70 -14.60
CA GLY A 21 7.14 -21.45 -14.46
C GLY A 21 6.24 -20.22 -14.32
N TRP A 22 5.11 -20.19 -15.05
CA TRP A 22 4.14 -19.09 -14.96
C TRP A 22 3.39 -19.05 -13.62
N GLN A 23 3.02 -20.21 -13.08
CA GLN A 23 2.39 -20.33 -11.76
C GLN A 23 3.33 -19.86 -10.64
N ALA A 24 4.60 -20.26 -10.69
CA ALA A 24 5.60 -19.85 -9.70
C ALA A 24 5.82 -18.32 -9.68
N ALA A 25 5.79 -17.66 -10.84
CA ALA A 25 5.90 -16.20 -10.93
C ALA A 25 4.70 -15.46 -10.31
N ARG A 26 3.53 -16.11 -10.20
CA ARG A 26 2.33 -15.54 -9.56
C ARG A 26 2.23 -15.81 -8.06
N ALA A 27 3.09 -16.67 -7.53
CA ALA A 27 3.12 -17.00 -6.11
C ALA A 27 3.73 -15.89 -5.22
N GLY A 28 3.94 -14.68 -5.76
CA GLY A 28 4.18 -13.49 -4.96
C GLY A 28 2.96 -13.24 -4.08
N GLY A 29 3.10 -13.55 -2.80
CA GLY A 29 2.02 -13.55 -1.82
C GLY A 29 1.22 -12.26 -1.79
N ASP A 30 -0.05 -12.39 -1.42
CA ASP A 30 -1.00 -11.28 -1.27
C ASP A 30 -0.42 -10.27 -0.28
N THR A 31 0.25 -9.23 -0.79
CA THR A 31 0.60 -8.06 0.01
C THR A 31 -0.74 -7.43 0.34
N ALA A 32 -1.29 -7.78 1.51
CA ALA A 32 -2.59 -7.34 1.97
C ALA A 32 -2.76 -5.86 1.62
N ARG A 33 -3.69 -5.58 0.70
CA ARG A 33 -3.86 -4.23 0.17
C ARG A 33 -4.19 -3.30 1.34
N PRO A 34 -3.43 -2.22 1.57
CA PRO A 34 -3.71 -1.35 2.69
C PRO A 34 -5.09 -0.70 2.51
N HIS A 35 -5.87 -0.65 3.57
CA HIS A 35 -7.10 0.14 3.59
C HIS A 35 -6.73 1.61 3.83
N ILE A 36 -7.09 2.47 2.88
CA ILE A 36 -6.78 3.90 2.93
C ILE A 36 -8.02 4.64 3.40
N VAL A 37 -7.92 5.36 4.52
CA VAL A 37 -8.96 6.26 5.04
C VAL A 37 -8.43 7.68 4.98
N ILE A 38 -9.16 8.57 4.30
CA ILE A 38 -8.83 9.99 4.20
C ILE A 38 -9.78 10.75 5.11
N LEU A 39 -9.22 11.39 6.13
CA LEU A 39 -9.93 12.35 6.97
C LEU A 39 -9.59 13.75 6.47
N TYR A 40 -10.61 14.51 6.09
CA TYR A 40 -10.46 15.88 5.60
C TYR A 40 -11.31 16.83 6.45
N ALA A 41 -10.73 17.98 6.78
CA ALA A 41 -11.40 19.02 7.56
C ALA A 41 -11.23 20.35 6.83
N ASP A 42 -12.32 21.10 6.73
CA ASP A 42 -12.34 22.45 6.20
C ASP A 42 -11.93 23.45 7.28
N ASP A 43 -11.28 24.55 6.88
CA ASP A 43 -10.85 25.64 7.77
C ASP A 43 -10.07 25.23 9.04
N LEU A 44 -9.36 24.10 9.01
CA LEU A 44 -8.49 23.68 10.11
C LEU A 44 -7.09 24.27 9.95
N GLY A 45 -6.74 25.24 10.80
CA GLY A 45 -5.43 25.89 10.78
C GLY A 45 -4.33 25.09 11.48
N TYR A 46 -3.08 25.30 11.06
CA TYR A 46 -1.89 24.64 11.65
C TYR A 46 -1.77 24.87 13.17
N GLY A 47 -2.21 26.04 13.65
CA GLY A 47 -2.13 26.41 15.07
C GLY A 47 -3.27 25.88 15.94
N ASP A 48 -4.28 25.21 15.38
CA ASP A 48 -5.47 24.81 16.13
C ASP A 48 -5.30 23.46 16.85
N LEU A 49 -4.46 22.58 16.32
CA LEU A 49 -4.16 21.25 16.90
C LEU A 49 -2.99 21.31 17.89
N GLN A 50 -3.14 20.62 19.03
CA GLN A 50 -2.10 20.56 20.07
C GLN A 50 -0.83 19.82 19.60
N CYS A 51 -0.95 18.80 18.74
CA CYS A 51 0.23 18.16 18.18
C CYS A 51 1.13 19.12 17.37
N TYR A 52 0.58 20.16 16.73
CA TYR A 52 1.36 21.16 16.00
C TYR A 52 1.72 22.38 16.85
N ASN A 53 0.94 22.68 17.89
CA ASN A 53 1.13 23.82 18.77
C ASN A 53 0.77 23.46 20.22
N PRO A 54 1.69 22.82 20.98
CA PRO A 54 1.37 22.26 22.29
C PRO A 54 0.87 23.28 23.31
N ASP A 55 1.43 24.50 23.29
CA ASP A 55 1.14 25.54 24.28
C ASP A 55 -0.08 26.40 23.92
N ARG A 56 -0.43 26.48 22.63
CA ARG A 56 -1.49 27.39 22.13
C ARG A 56 -2.51 26.72 21.19
N GLY A 57 -2.45 25.41 21.04
CA GLY A 57 -3.44 24.62 20.32
C GLY A 57 -4.81 24.82 20.95
N LYS A 58 -5.72 25.44 20.20
CA LYS A 58 -7.02 25.89 20.73
C LYS A 58 -7.96 24.72 21.02
N ILE A 59 -7.85 23.63 20.27
CA ILE A 59 -8.81 22.53 20.28
C ILE A 59 -8.11 21.28 20.84
N PRO A 60 -8.59 20.71 21.96
CA PRO A 60 -8.06 19.43 22.45
C PRO A 60 -8.51 18.30 21.53
N THR A 61 -7.55 17.64 20.87
CA THR A 61 -7.79 16.59 19.87
C THR A 61 -7.00 15.32 20.16
N PRO A 62 -7.27 14.62 21.28
CA PRO A 62 -6.40 13.56 21.77
C PRO A 62 -6.26 12.37 20.81
N GLN A 63 -7.29 12.10 19.98
CA GLN A 63 -7.20 11.06 18.94
C GLN A 63 -6.28 11.46 17.79
N ILE A 64 -6.32 12.72 17.36
CA ILE A 64 -5.41 13.24 16.32
C ILE A 64 -3.98 13.30 16.86
N ASP A 65 -3.82 13.68 18.13
CA ASP A 65 -2.52 13.69 18.78
C ASP A 65 -1.91 12.27 18.86
N ARG A 66 -2.73 11.26 19.17
CA ARG A 66 -2.31 9.85 19.12
C ARG A 66 -1.90 9.44 17.69
N LEU A 67 -2.71 9.75 16.68
CA LEU A 67 -2.37 9.45 15.28
C LEU A 67 -1.05 10.11 14.86
N ALA A 68 -0.79 11.33 15.31
CA ALA A 68 0.45 12.03 15.03
C ALA A 68 1.67 11.42 15.76
N GLN A 69 1.48 10.79 16.92
CA GLN A 69 2.53 10.09 17.67
C GLN A 69 2.85 8.70 17.11
N GLU A 70 1.82 7.96 16.68
CA GLU A 70 1.96 6.61 16.12
C GLU A 70 2.38 6.62 14.64
N GLY A 71 2.13 7.74 13.95
CA GLY A 71 2.40 7.90 12.52
C GLY A 71 3.46 8.94 12.19
N MET A 72 3.27 9.60 11.05
CA MET A 72 4.12 10.67 10.58
C MET A 72 3.35 11.99 10.55
N ARG A 73 4.01 13.07 11.00
CA ARG A 73 3.46 14.42 11.00
C ARG A 73 4.19 15.31 10.00
N LEU A 74 3.43 16.03 9.17
CA LEU A 74 3.97 16.95 8.17
C LEU A 74 3.99 18.38 8.73
N LEU A 75 5.18 18.93 8.97
CA LEU A 75 5.34 20.26 9.58
C LEU A 75 5.12 21.41 8.59
N VAL A 76 5.33 21.15 7.31
CA VAL A 76 5.14 22.13 6.23
C VAL A 76 4.27 21.48 5.17
N CYS A 77 2.98 21.80 5.20
CA CYS A 77 2.03 21.46 4.16
C CYS A 77 1.36 22.77 3.75
N ARG A 78 1.71 23.29 2.58
CA ARG A 78 1.12 24.53 2.07
C ARG A 78 -0.01 24.19 1.12
N GLN A 79 -1.10 24.94 1.24
CA GLN A 79 -2.14 24.92 0.23
C GLN A 79 -1.56 25.47 -1.07
N ALA A 80 -1.67 24.71 -2.15
CA ALA A 80 -1.44 25.23 -3.48
C ALA A 80 -2.64 26.14 -3.81
N LEU A 81 -2.37 27.44 -3.92
CA LEU A 81 -3.28 28.43 -4.48
C LEU A 81 -2.76 28.81 -5.87
#